data_AF-A0A3M1HRP0-F1
#
_entry.id   AF-A0A3M1HRP0-F1
#
_cell.length_a   1.000
_cell.length_b   1.000
_cell.length_c   1.000
_cell.angle_alpha   90.00
_cell.angle_beta   90.00
_cell.angle_gamma   90.00
#
_symmetry.space_group_name_H-M   'P 1'
#
loop_
_entity.id
_entity.type
_entity.pdbx_description
1 polymer ?
#
loop_
_entity_poly.entity_id
_entity_poly.type
_entity_poly.pdbx_seq_one_letter_code
_entity_poly.pdbx_strand_id
1 'polypeptide(L)'
;MRAIYVDKDIPRMVVVKAIKPLWPGVVYSPLSPAHFADLPEPELPGARWIRVENILCGICATDLSLLNVSADPKIGPAALPGNRRFYLGHEVVSRVVEVGAGVTTLRPGDRVIMYTRFQGANCQSQEIHPPCRHCARGNYSLCENASLGVGPRGVGGGWGDGYTAHETEVMLVP
;
A
#
# COMPACT_ATOMS: atom_id res chain seq x y z
N MET A 1 -1.32 -14.79 4.94
CA MET A 1 -2.35 -13.75 5.13
C MET A 1 -3.25 -13.57 3.91
N ARG A 2 -4.55 -13.37 4.12
CA ARG A 2 -5.52 -12.90 3.11
C ARG A 2 -5.26 -11.44 2.76
N ALA A 3 -5.38 -11.09 1.49
CA ALA A 3 -5.29 -9.71 1.03
C ALA A 3 -6.15 -9.45 -0.22
N ILE A 4 -6.70 -8.24 -0.30
CA ILE A 4 -7.26 -7.69 -1.53
C ILE A 4 -6.27 -6.69 -2.13
N TYR A 5 -5.93 -6.87 -3.40
CA TYR A 5 -5.05 -5.95 -4.12
C TYR A 5 -5.44 -5.79 -5.58
N VAL A 6 -4.95 -4.71 -6.20
CA VAL A 6 -5.10 -4.41 -7.62
C VAL A 6 -3.72 -4.33 -8.26
N ASP A 7 -3.48 -5.11 -9.30
CA ASP A 7 -2.28 -4.99 -10.11
C ASP A 7 -2.45 -3.93 -11.19
N LYS A 8 -1.44 -3.08 -11.35
CA LYS A 8 -1.38 -2.06 -12.40
C LYS A 8 -0.96 -2.70 -13.73
N ASP A 9 -1.86 -3.51 -14.29
CA ASP A 9 -1.78 -4.07 -15.64
C ASP A 9 -2.58 -3.16 -16.58
N ILE A 10 -1.90 -2.19 -17.20
CA ILE A 10 -2.53 -1.17 -18.04
C ILE A 10 -3.34 -1.79 -19.21
N PRO A 11 -2.80 -2.75 -19.99
CA PRO A 11 -3.59 -3.44 -21.01
C PRO A 11 -4.88 -4.06 -20.46
N ARG A 12 -4.80 -4.82 -19.36
CA ARG A 12 -5.97 -5.45 -18.74
C ARG A 12 -6.98 -4.41 -18.25
N MET A 13 -6.51 -3.35 -17.60
CA MET A 13 -7.36 -2.26 -17.14
C MET A 13 -8.11 -1.58 -18.28
N VAL A 14 -7.46 -1.35 -19.43
CA VAL A 14 -8.09 -0.77 -20.62
C VAL A 14 -9.19 -1.69 -21.16
N VAL A 15 -8.92 -3.00 -21.26
CA VAL A 15 -9.92 -4.00 -21.68
C VAL A 15 -11.13 -4.00 -20.75
N VAL A 16 -10.90 -4.08 -19.43
CA VAL A 16 -11.97 -4.04 -18.42
C VAL A 16 -12.79 -2.75 -18.51
N LYS A 17 -12.13 -1.60 -18.66
CA LYS A 17 -12.78 -0.30 -18.78
C LYS A 17 -13.64 -0.19 -20.05
N ALA A 18 -13.22 -0.80 -21.15
CA ALA A 18 -13.97 -0.84 -22.40
C ALA A 18 -15.23 -1.73 -22.31
N ILE A 19 -15.16 -2.85 -21.59
CA ILE A 19 -16.27 -3.81 -21.44
C ILE A 19 -17.29 -3.34 -20.38
N LYS A 20 -16.84 -2.64 -19.34
CA LYS A 20 -17.64 -2.25 -18.17
C LYS A 20 -18.99 -1.58 -18.49
N PRO A 21 -19.14 -0.69 -19.49
CA PRO A 21 -20.45 -0.09 -19.82
C PRO A 21 -21.51 -1.10 -20.26
N LEU A 22 -21.09 -2.23 -20.86
CA LEU A 22 -21.96 -3.30 -21.32
C LEU A 22 -22.13 -4.40 -20.26
N TRP A 23 -21.09 -4.65 -19.47
CA TRP A 23 -21.10 -5.64 -18.39
C TRP A 23 -20.41 -5.08 -17.14
N PRO A 24 -21.14 -4.44 -16.22
CA PRO A 24 -20.56 -3.87 -15.01
C PRO A 24 -19.81 -4.90 -14.14
N GLY A 25 -20.27 -6.16 -14.13
CA GLY A 25 -19.64 -7.25 -13.38
C GLY A 25 -18.27 -7.70 -13.90
N VAL A 26 -17.79 -7.19 -15.03
CA VAL A 26 -16.46 -7.52 -15.57
C VAL A 26 -15.33 -7.19 -14.57
N VAL A 27 -15.53 -6.19 -13.71
CA VAL A 27 -14.59 -5.79 -12.64
C VAL A 27 -14.44 -6.83 -11.52
N TYR A 28 -15.31 -7.84 -11.47
CA TYR A 28 -15.22 -8.98 -10.54
C TYR A 28 -14.97 -10.31 -11.26
N SER A 29 -14.76 -10.27 -12.58
CA SER A 29 -14.50 -11.45 -13.40
C SER A 29 -13.00 -11.79 -13.41
N PRO A 30 -12.58 -12.94 -13.98
CA PRO A 30 -11.16 -13.26 -14.17
C PRO A 30 -10.38 -12.25 -15.02
N LEU A 31 -11.06 -11.37 -15.77
CA LEU A 31 -10.43 -10.26 -16.49
C LEU A 31 -10.07 -9.08 -15.58
N SER A 32 -10.57 -9.04 -14.34
CA SER A 32 -10.31 -7.96 -13.41
C SER A 32 -8.82 -7.88 -13.05
N PRO A 33 -8.26 -6.66 -12.89
CA PRO A 33 -6.96 -6.47 -12.26
C PRO A 33 -6.99 -6.63 -10.73
N ALA A 34 -8.18 -6.78 -10.14
CA ALA A 34 -8.36 -6.97 -8.71
C ALA A 34 -8.31 -8.44 -8.33
N HIS A 35 -7.67 -8.72 -7.20
CA HIS A 35 -7.42 -10.06 -6.70
C HIS A 35 -7.75 -10.14 -5.22
N PHE A 36 -8.43 -11.22 -4.83
CA PHE A 36 -8.45 -11.73 -3.47
C PHE A 36 -7.55 -12.96 -3.44
N ALA A 37 -6.54 -12.97 -2.56
CA ALA A 37 -5.60 -14.07 -2.48
C ALA A 37 -5.14 -14.33 -1.05
N ASP A 38 -4.87 -15.60 -0.76
CA ASP A 38 -4.06 -16.03 0.37
C ASP A 38 -2.58 -15.95 -0.01
N LEU A 39 -1.89 -14.95 0.52
CA LEU A 39 -0.46 -14.74 0.31
C LEU A 39 0.34 -15.47 1.39
N PRO A 40 1.53 -16.01 1.08
CA PRO A 40 2.46 -16.46 2.11
C PRO A 40 2.77 -15.29 3.04
N GLU A 41 2.92 -15.60 4.33
CA GLU A 41 3.28 -14.60 5.32
C GLU A 41 4.70 -14.09 5.00
N PRO A 42 4.87 -12.81 4.59
CA PRO A 42 6.16 -12.31 4.13
C PRO A 42 7.11 -12.15 5.32
N GLU A 43 8.41 -12.36 5.18
CA GLU A 43 9.36 -11.90 6.20
C GLU A 43 9.39 -10.36 6.29
N LEU A 44 9.94 -9.82 7.38
CA LEU A 44 10.15 -8.38 7.48
C LEU A 44 11.13 -7.91 6.39
N PRO A 45 10.78 -6.94 5.54
CA PRO A 45 11.62 -6.54 4.41
C PRO A 45 12.96 -5.88 4.80
N GLY A 46 13.12 -5.44 6.05
CA GLY A 46 14.33 -4.79 6.54
C GLY A 46 14.29 -4.49 8.03
N ALA A 47 15.40 -4.00 8.59
CA ALA A 47 15.57 -3.83 10.03
C ALA A 47 14.60 -2.80 10.64
N ARG A 48 14.15 -1.79 9.89
CA ARG A 48 13.21 -0.75 10.37
C ARG A 48 11.76 -1.02 9.94
N TRP A 49 11.45 -2.26 9.60
CA TRP A 49 10.11 -2.66 9.21
C TRP A 49 9.37 -3.32 10.37
N ILE A 50 8.05 -3.20 10.33
CA ILE A 50 7.14 -3.82 11.28
C ILE A 50 6.14 -4.70 10.53
N ARG A 51 5.54 -5.64 11.26
CA ARG A 51 4.32 -6.34 10.85
C ARG A 51 3.19 -5.93 11.77
N VAL A 52 2.01 -5.76 11.18
CA VAL A 52 0.79 -5.47 11.92
C VAL A 52 -0.32 -6.44 11.55
N GLU A 53 -1.20 -6.69 12.50
CA GLU A 53 -2.49 -7.37 12.33
C GLU A 53 -3.60 -6.32 12.27
N ASN A 54 -4.45 -6.37 11.26
CA ASN A 54 -5.52 -5.39 11.09
C ASN A 54 -6.66 -5.63 12.08
N ILE A 55 -7.14 -4.56 12.70
CA ILE A 55 -8.29 -4.61 13.64
C ILE A 55 -9.56 -4.18 12.90
N LEU A 56 -9.49 -3.05 12.20
CA LEU A 56 -10.60 -2.45 11.48
C LEU A 56 -10.07 -1.64 10.30
N CYS A 57 -10.75 -1.72 9.16
CA CYS A 57 -10.46 -0.87 8.01
C CYS A 57 -11.75 -0.26 7.44
N GLY A 58 -11.70 1.04 7.14
CA GLY A 58 -12.73 1.76 6.41
C GLY A 58 -12.79 1.38 4.93
N ILE A 59 -13.88 1.79 4.28
CA ILE A 59 -14.06 1.67 2.84
C ILE A 59 -13.97 3.08 2.25
N CYS A 60 -12.86 3.36 1.55
CA CYS A 60 -12.64 4.65 0.92
C CYS A 60 -13.08 4.64 -0.56
N ALA A 61 -13.59 5.78 -1.04
CA ALA A 61 -13.88 5.99 -2.46
C ALA A 61 -12.64 5.77 -3.35
N THR A 62 -11.44 6.08 -2.84
CA THR A 62 -10.19 5.86 -3.58
C THR A 62 -9.89 4.37 -3.78
N ASP A 63 -10.06 3.53 -2.75
CA ASP A 63 -9.92 2.08 -2.89
C ASP A 63 -10.96 1.52 -3.86
N LEU A 64 -12.22 1.97 -3.74
CA LEU A 64 -13.29 1.59 -4.66
C LEU A 64 -12.99 2.02 -6.09
N SER A 65 -12.33 3.17 -6.31
CA SER A 65 -11.98 3.63 -7.64
C SER A 65 -10.90 2.76 -8.32
N LEU A 66 -9.97 2.23 -7.53
CA LEU A 66 -8.97 1.26 -8.00
C LEU A 66 -9.64 -0.08 -8.32
N LEU A 67 -10.47 -0.59 -7.39
CA LEU A 67 -11.22 -1.83 -7.55
C LEU A 67 -12.12 -1.80 -8.80
N ASN A 68 -12.80 -0.67 -9.04
CA ASN A 68 -13.73 -0.50 -10.16
C ASN A 68 -13.06 -0.05 -11.46
N VAL A 69 -11.73 0.02 -11.51
CA VAL A 69 -10.95 0.47 -12.68
C VAL A 69 -11.43 1.83 -13.21
N SER A 70 -11.82 2.72 -12.30
CA SER A 70 -12.28 4.07 -12.60
C SER A 70 -11.25 5.15 -12.28
N ALA A 71 -10.19 4.81 -11.54
CA ALA A 71 -9.06 5.71 -11.32
C ALA A 71 -8.42 6.12 -12.66
N ASP A 72 -8.09 7.41 -12.80
CA ASP A 72 -7.32 7.89 -13.95
C ASP A 72 -5.84 7.50 -13.74
N PRO A 73 -5.21 6.76 -14.67
CA PRO A 73 -3.81 6.37 -14.54
C PRO A 73 -2.85 7.58 -14.59
N LYS A 74 -3.32 8.79 -14.89
CA LYS A 74 -2.52 10.03 -14.91
C LYS A 74 -2.48 10.77 -13.58
N ILE A 75 -3.23 10.34 -12.56
CA ILE A 75 -3.31 11.04 -11.27
C ILE A 75 -2.86 10.17 -10.09
N GLY A 76 -2.39 10.87 -9.04
CA GLY A 76 -2.07 10.25 -7.76
C GLY A 76 -1.04 9.12 -7.85
N PRO A 77 -1.09 8.15 -6.92
CA PRO A 77 -0.17 7.01 -6.91
C PRO A 77 -0.24 6.12 -8.17
N ALA A 78 -1.35 6.16 -8.92
CA ALA A 78 -1.51 5.39 -10.16
C ALA A 78 -0.58 5.91 -11.29
N ALA A 79 -0.31 7.22 -11.30
CA ALA A 79 0.60 7.86 -12.24
C ALA A 79 2.07 7.49 -12.06
N LEU A 80 2.44 7.02 -10.86
CA LEU A 80 3.83 6.69 -10.52
C LEU A 80 4.24 5.37 -11.17
N PRO A 81 5.25 5.36 -12.07
CA PRO A 81 5.68 4.14 -12.77
C PRO A 81 6.10 3.02 -11.81
N GLY A 82 6.73 3.38 -10.68
CA GLY A 82 7.22 2.43 -9.68
C GLY A 82 6.13 1.68 -8.90
N ASN A 83 4.87 2.13 -8.98
CA ASN A 83 3.73 1.49 -8.32
C ASN A 83 3.10 0.46 -9.25
N ARG A 84 3.36 -0.82 -8.99
CA ARG A 84 2.85 -1.95 -9.79
C ARG A 84 1.67 -2.67 -9.15
N ARG A 85 1.49 -2.54 -7.84
CA ARG A 85 0.42 -3.18 -7.07
C ARG A 85 -0.06 -2.24 -5.98
N PHE A 86 -1.37 -2.19 -5.80
CA PHE A 86 -2.04 -1.47 -4.72
C PHE A 86 -2.72 -2.49 -3.83
N TYR A 87 -2.22 -2.66 -2.60
CA TYR A 87 -2.98 -3.36 -1.56
C TYR A 87 -4.08 -2.42 -1.07
N LEU A 88 -5.33 -2.87 -1.13
CA LEU A 88 -6.48 -2.01 -0.83
C LEU A 88 -6.68 -1.86 0.68
N GLY A 89 -7.39 -0.81 1.06
CA GLY A 89 -7.70 -0.47 2.44
C GLY A 89 -6.57 0.33 3.06
N HIS A 90 -6.68 1.65 3.02
CA HIS A 90 -5.66 2.56 3.58
C HIS A 90 -6.15 3.35 4.78
N GLU A 91 -7.42 3.22 5.13
CA GLU A 91 -8.02 3.79 6.33
C GLU A 91 -8.11 2.70 7.41
N VAL A 92 -6.96 2.28 7.95
CA VAL A 92 -6.85 1.08 8.80
C VAL A 92 -6.23 1.37 10.16
N VAL A 93 -6.80 0.76 11.20
CA VAL A 93 -6.23 0.62 12.54
C VAL A 93 -5.74 -0.81 12.70
N SER A 94 -4.50 -0.97 13.16
CA SER A 94 -3.83 -2.26 13.29
C SER A 94 -3.08 -2.36 14.61
N ARG A 95 -2.73 -3.58 15.01
CA ARG A 95 -1.86 -3.88 16.15
C ARG A 95 -0.50 -4.34 15.64
N VAL A 96 0.58 -3.78 16.16
CA VAL A 96 1.94 -4.26 15.87
C VAL A 96 2.11 -5.66 16.47
N VAL A 97 2.55 -6.62 15.66
CA VAL A 97 2.81 -8.01 16.09
C VAL A 97 4.29 -8.39 16.01
N GLU A 98 5.06 -7.70 15.19
CA GLU A 98 6.49 -7.95 14.98
C GLU A 98 7.19 -6.63 14.64
N VAL A 99 8.42 -6.46 15.13
CA VAL A 99 9.27 -5.31 14.80
C VAL A 99 10.67 -5.79 14.42
N GLY A 100 11.27 -5.16 13.41
CA GLY A 100 12.65 -5.42 13.03
C GLY A 100 13.64 -4.85 14.04
N ALA A 101 14.88 -5.35 14.01
CA ALA A 101 15.92 -5.01 14.99
C ALA A 101 16.35 -3.52 15.01
N GLY A 102 16.03 -2.77 13.95
CA GLY A 102 16.33 -1.34 13.84
C GLY A 102 15.16 -0.43 14.19
N VAL A 103 13.99 -0.98 14.50
CA VAL A 103 12.81 -0.18 14.92
C VAL A 103 13.06 0.35 16.33
N THR A 104 12.83 1.65 16.52
CA THR A 104 13.08 2.31 17.82
C THR A 104 11.84 3.00 18.38
N THR A 105 10.80 3.16 17.56
CA THR A 105 9.63 3.99 17.88
C THR A 105 8.38 3.18 18.25
N LEU A 106 8.39 1.86 18.01
CA LEU A 106 7.22 0.98 18.13
C LEU A 106 7.62 -0.35 18.79
N ARG A 107 6.65 -1.02 19.42
CA ARG A 107 6.81 -2.37 19.97
C ARG A 107 5.57 -3.24 19.72
N PRO A 108 5.69 -4.57 19.75
CA PRO A 108 4.54 -5.47 19.70
C PRO A 108 3.48 -5.09 20.74
N GLY A 109 2.22 -5.11 20.33
CA GLY A 109 1.07 -4.70 21.13
C GLY A 109 0.59 -3.26 20.89
N ASP A 110 1.45 -2.38 20.38
CA ASP A 110 1.09 -1.00 20.04
C ASP A 110 -0.02 -0.96 18.99
N ARG A 111 -0.93 0.02 19.12
CA ARG A 111 -1.94 0.30 18.10
C ARG A 111 -1.44 1.39 17.17
N VAL A 112 -1.60 1.18 15.87
CA VAL A 112 -1.13 2.10 14.84
C VAL A 112 -2.17 2.30 13.76
N ILE A 113 -2.09 3.45 13.09
CA ILE A 113 -2.81 3.72 11.83
C ILE A 113 -1.84 3.81 10.66
N MET A 114 -2.29 3.41 9.48
CA MET A 114 -1.53 3.63 8.24
C MET A 114 -1.45 5.13 7.93
N TYR A 115 -0.26 5.63 7.59
CA TYR A 115 -0.04 7.05 7.26
C TYR A 115 0.37 7.25 5.79
N THR A 116 1.61 6.96 5.42
CA THR A 116 2.13 7.26 4.07
C THR A 116 2.14 6.07 3.13
N ARG A 117 2.03 4.85 3.64
CA ARG A 117 2.22 3.61 2.87
C ARG A 117 1.41 3.54 1.57
N PHE A 118 0.13 3.92 1.62
CA PHE A 118 -0.75 3.88 0.44
C PHE A 118 -0.40 4.93 -0.63
N GLN A 119 0.24 6.04 -0.22
CA GLN A 119 0.65 7.10 -1.14
C GLN A 119 1.87 6.70 -1.98
N GLY A 120 2.54 5.60 -1.61
CA GLY A 120 3.70 5.06 -2.28
C GLY A 120 4.96 5.15 -1.43
N ALA A 121 6.03 4.59 -1.96
CA ALA A 121 7.32 4.59 -1.31
C ALA A 121 7.86 6.03 -1.18
N ASN A 122 8.63 6.31 -0.12
CA ASN A 122 9.31 7.59 0.07
C ASN A 122 10.79 7.35 0.36
N CYS A 123 11.59 8.40 0.61
CA CYS A 123 13.03 8.20 0.88
C CYS A 123 13.27 7.34 2.14
N GLN A 124 12.44 7.47 3.17
CA GLN A 124 12.60 6.72 4.42
C GLN A 124 12.29 5.23 4.22
N SER A 125 11.13 4.91 3.63
CA SER A 125 10.75 3.52 3.38
C SER A 125 11.59 2.83 2.32
N GLN A 126 12.31 3.60 1.49
CA GLN A 126 13.30 3.07 0.56
C GLN A 126 14.73 3.09 1.08
N GLU A 127 14.96 3.51 2.34
CA GLU A 127 16.28 3.59 2.96
C GLU A 127 17.29 4.48 2.18
N ILE A 128 16.79 5.52 1.51
CA ILE A 128 17.60 6.46 0.73
C ILE A 128 18.21 7.53 1.63
N HIS A 129 19.55 7.65 1.59
CA HIS A 129 20.30 8.70 2.28
C HIS A 129 21.29 9.40 1.33
N PRO A 130 21.33 10.75 1.29
CA PRO A 130 20.44 11.68 1.99
C PRO A 130 19.01 11.69 1.40
N PRO A 131 17.97 12.05 2.18
CA PRO A 131 16.61 12.17 1.65
C PRO A 131 16.46 13.36 0.69
N CYS A 132 15.48 13.30 -0.22
CA CYS A 132 15.12 14.45 -1.05
C CYS A 132 14.61 15.64 -0.21
N ARG A 133 14.54 16.83 -0.80
CA ARG A 133 14.15 18.08 -0.11
C ARG A 133 12.77 18.01 0.58
N HIS A 134 11.84 17.26 0.01
CA HIS A 134 10.49 17.10 0.58
C HIS A 134 10.49 16.15 1.78
N CYS A 135 11.15 14.98 1.64
CA CYS A 135 11.29 14.02 2.73
C CYS A 135 12.10 14.60 3.91
N ALA A 136 13.13 15.40 3.62
CA ALA A 136 13.91 16.10 4.65
C ALA A 136 13.06 17.08 5.48
N ARG A 137 11.94 17.55 4.94
CA ARG A 137 10.98 18.45 5.61
C ARG A 137 9.73 17.72 6.15
N GLY A 138 9.71 16.39 6.11
CA GLY A 138 8.54 15.59 6.53
C GLY A 138 7.38 15.55 5.52
N ASN A 139 7.54 16.15 4.33
CA ASN A 139 6.52 16.18 3.28
C ASN A 139 6.59 14.89 2.42
N TYR A 140 6.40 13.73 3.04
CA TYR A 140 6.64 12.43 2.40
C TYR A 140 5.77 12.17 1.16
N SER A 141 4.56 12.72 1.10
CA SER A 141 3.66 12.65 -0.06
C SER A 141 4.21 13.32 -1.32
N LEU A 142 5.20 14.21 -1.16
CA LEU A 142 5.86 14.95 -2.24
C LEU A 142 7.26 14.40 -2.54
N CYS A 143 7.53 13.14 -2.18
CA CYS A 143 8.83 12.52 -2.39
C CYS A 143 9.20 12.47 -3.88
N GLU A 144 10.32 13.07 -4.24
CA GLU A 144 10.86 13.07 -5.61
C GLU A 144 11.36 11.68 -6.05
N ASN A 145 11.68 10.83 -5.07
CA ASN A 145 12.20 9.48 -5.27
C ASN A 145 11.11 8.38 -5.18
N ALA A 146 9.83 8.75 -5.15
CA ALA A 146 8.74 7.80 -4.86
C ALA A 146 8.64 6.65 -5.88
N SER A 147 9.09 6.87 -7.12
CA SER A 147 9.05 5.86 -8.18
C SER A 147 10.34 5.06 -8.35
N LEU A 148 11.41 5.35 -7.60
CA LEU A 148 12.71 4.69 -7.80
C LEU A 148 12.64 3.18 -7.51
N GLY A 149 11.93 2.78 -6.46
CA GLY A 149 11.72 1.38 -6.13
C GLY A 149 13.00 0.64 -5.74
N VAL A 150 13.98 1.36 -5.19
CA VAL A 150 15.32 0.83 -4.85
C VAL A 150 15.38 0.14 -3.49
N GLY A 151 14.45 0.44 -2.60
CA GLY A 151 14.40 -0.15 -1.26
C GLY A 151 13.39 -1.29 -1.12
N PRO A 152 13.28 -1.84 0.10
CA PRO A 152 12.35 -2.92 0.39
C PRO A 152 10.90 -2.49 0.16
N ARG A 153 10.02 -3.47 -0.08
CA ARG A 153 8.59 -3.22 -0.29
C ARG A 153 7.77 -4.06 0.68
N GLY A 154 6.89 -3.41 1.41
CA GLY A 154 5.95 -4.13 2.25
C GLY A 154 4.84 -4.78 1.44
N VAL A 155 4.19 -5.75 2.04
CA VAL A 155 3.09 -6.54 1.47
C VAL A 155 1.85 -6.33 2.33
N GLY A 156 0.67 -6.32 1.71
CA GLY A 156 -0.60 -6.20 2.43
C GLY A 156 -1.07 -4.76 2.61
N GLY A 157 -2.35 -4.65 2.99
CA GLY A 157 -3.11 -3.42 3.24
C GLY A 157 -4.24 -3.72 4.24
N GLY A 158 -5.14 -2.77 4.44
CA GLY A 158 -6.22 -2.84 5.41
C GLY A 158 -7.37 -3.77 5.04
N TRP A 159 -7.59 -4.04 3.75
CA TRP A 159 -8.56 -5.05 3.29
C TRP A 159 -7.89 -6.43 3.24
N GLY A 160 -7.43 -6.90 4.39
CA GLY A 160 -6.70 -8.16 4.57
C GLY A 160 -6.40 -8.44 6.04
N ASP A 161 -5.69 -9.52 6.34
CA ASP A 161 -5.38 -9.91 7.73
C ASP A 161 -4.33 -8.97 8.37
N GLY A 162 -3.44 -8.39 7.57
CA GLY A 162 -2.35 -7.55 8.07
C GLY A 162 -1.49 -6.97 6.95
N TYR A 163 -0.46 -6.24 7.34
CA TYR A 163 0.53 -5.71 6.41
C TYR A 163 1.90 -5.51 7.06
N THR A 164 2.93 -5.42 6.23
CA THR A 164 4.26 -4.94 6.64
C THR A 164 4.46 -3.50 6.21
N ALA A 165 5.11 -2.68 7.04
CA ALA A 165 5.36 -1.27 6.78
C ALA A 165 6.70 -0.84 7.36
N HIS A 166 7.31 0.21 6.80
CA HIS A 166 8.44 0.86 7.48
C HIS A 166 7.90 1.60 8.71
N GLU A 167 8.67 1.70 9.81
CA GLU A 167 8.17 2.30 11.07
C GLU A 167 7.65 3.74 10.90
N THR A 168 8.18 4.48 9.93
CA THR A 168 7.76 5.86 9.59
C THR A 168 6.49 5.94 8.73
N GLU A 169 5.97 4.82 8.25
CA GLU A 169 4.76 4.78 7.41
C GLU A 169 3.48 4.56 8.22
N VAL A 170 3.60 4.47 9.55
CA VAL A 170 2.49 4.33 10.49
C VAL A 170 2.56 5.40 11.58
N MET A 171 1.44 5.67 12.24
CA MET A 171 1.40 6.53 13.43
C MET A 171 0.79 5.77 14.61
N LEU A 172 1.40 5.91 15.78
CA LEU A 172 0.90 5.37 17.04
C LEU A 172 -0.44 6.03 17.40
N VAL A 173 -1.39 5.24 17.88
CA VAL A 173 -2.66 5.74 18.43
C VAL A 173 -2.88 5.22 19.85
N PRO A 174 -3.32 6.08 20.81
CA PRO A 174 -3.53 5.71 22.21
C PRO A 174 -4.51 4.56 22.38
#